data_AF-R9GXI8-F1
#
_entry.id   AF-R9GXI8-F1
#
_cell.length_a   1.000
_cell.length_b   1.000
_cell.length_c   1.000
_cell.angle_alpha   90.00
_cell.angle_beta   90.00
_cell.angle_gamma   90.00
#
_symmetry.space_group_name_H-M   'P 1'
#
loop_
_entity.id
_entity.type
_entity.pdbx_description
1 polymer ?
#
loop_
_entity_poly.entity_id
_entity_poly.type
_entity_poly.pdbx_seq_one_letter_code
_entity_poly.pdbx_strand_id
1 'polypeptide(L)'
;MHIQIIVSRKDATNRIKLSPMNKSKGKNEEHSKKLGQFNRVAFKQSGENLFDTFFQFDRGLKDTMAYANIGKNGNLNQRQQLDILEAAAEGNPESKVLANELSRDVAIGLFNSVQDLLLSVGHTAGAFLEILLDTPFDSSIGSDPNGEEKKRKKRVKVKIMD
;
A
#
# COMPACT_ATOMS: atom_id res chain seq x y z
N MET A 1 -17.40 27.30 3.11
CA MET A 1 -17.72 26.67 4.42
C MET A 1 -16.40 26.25 5.08
N HIS A 2 -16.06 26.77 6.26
CA HIS A 2 -14.83 26.42 6.98
C HIS A 2 -15.20 25.60 8.22
N ILE A 3 -14.78 24.33 8.26
CA ILE A 3 -15.00 23.44 9.40
C ILE A 3 -13.68 23.29 10.14
N GLN A 4 -13.69 23.52 11.45
CA GLN A 4 -12.55 23.27 12.33
C GLN A 4 -12.92 22.21 13.36
N ILE A 5 -12.18 21.11 13.37
CA ILE A 5 -12.38 19.99 14.30
C ILE A 5 -11.22 20.01 15.31
N ILE A 6 -11.54 20.12 16.59
CA ILE A 6 -10.57 20.03 17.68
C ILE A 6 -10.71 18.66 18.34
N VAL A 7 -9.63 17.89 18.34
CA VAL A 7 -9.60 16.52 18.89
C VAL A 7 -8.55 16.43 20.00
N SER A 8 -8.88 15.73 21.09
CA SER A 8 -7.92 15.43 22.15
C SER A 8 -6.76 14.59 21.61
N ARG A 9 -5.54 14.81 22.15
CA ARG A 9 -4.36 13.98 21.84
C ARG A 9 -4.31 12.67 22.62
N LYS A 10 -5.28 12.45 23.52
CA LYS A 10 -5.38 11.30 24.42
C LYS A 10 -6.77 10.69 24.39
N ASP A 11 -6.85 9.45 24.84
CA ASP A 11 -8.11 8.75 25.08
C ASP A 11 -8.91 9.39 26.22
N ALA A 12 -10.17 8.96 26.36
CA ALA A 12 -11.08 9.47 27.40
C ALA A 12 -10.54 9.26 28.83
N THR A 13 -9.71 8.24 29.06
CA THR A 13 -9.09 7.97 30.37
C THR A 13 -7.78 8.72 30.60
N ASN A 14 -7.31 9.52 29.64
CA ASN A 14 -6.03 10.26 29.67
C ASN A 14 -4.76 9.41 29.79
N ARG A 15 -4.84 8.09 29.56
CA ARG A 15 -3.73 7.12 29.71
C ARG A 15 -3.01 6.85 28.39
N ILE A 16 -3.75 6.80 27.29
CA ILE A 16 -3.26 6.37 25.98
C ILE A 16 -3.12 7.58 25.08
N LYS A 17 -1.95 7.75 24.47
CA LYS A 17 -1.71 8.80 23.47
C LYS A 17 -2.31 8.36 22.12
N LEU A 18 -3.21 9.17 21.58
CA LEU A 18 -3.86 8.95 20.29
C LEU A 18 -3.26 9.79 19.14
N SER A 19 -2.22 10.58 19.45
CA SER A 19 -1.58 11.43 18.44
C SER A 19 -0.97 10.59 17.31
N PRO A 20 -1.24 10.90 16.03
CA PRO A 20 -0.58 10.26 14.89
C PRO A 20 0.95 10.39 14.94
N MET A 21 1.45 11.44 15.59
CA MET A 21 2.88 11.67 15.76
C MET A 21 3.52 10.85 16.89
N ASN A 22 2.75 10.02 17.60
CA ASN A 22 3.30 9.22 18.69
C ASN A 22 4.29 8.16 18.18
N LYS A 23 5.53 8.21 18.70
CA LYS A 23 6.60 7.25 18.40
C LYS A 23 6.83 6.24 19.53
N SER A 24 6.05 6.31 20.62
CA SER A 24 6.23 5.40 21.75
C SER A 24 5.84 3.98 21.34
N LYS A 25 6.85 3.13 21.11
CA LYS A 25 6.70 1.68 20.98
C LYS A 25 7.20 1.03 22.27
N GLY A 26 6.44 0.09 22.79
CA GLY A 26 6.87 -0.78 23.87
C GLY A 26 7.87 -1.83 23.38
N LYS A 27 8.42 -2.59 24.32
CA LYS A 27 9.29 -3.74 23.98
C LYS A 27 8.53 -4.83 23.23
N ASN A 28 7.25 -5.02 23.60
CA ASN A 28 6.33 -6.01 23.03
C ASN A 28 5.01 -5.33 22.63
N GLU A 29 4.17 -6.00 21.85
CA GLU A 29 2.87 -5.47 21.40
C GLU A 29 1.94 -5.08 22.54
N GLU A 30 1.86 -5.88 23.60
CA GLU A 30 1.03 -5.56 24.78
C GLU A 30 1.50 -4.27 25.47
N HIS A 31 2.82 -4.10 25.59
CA HIS A 31 3.41 -2.89 26.16
C HIS A 31 3.21 -1.68 25.23
N SER A 32 3.25 -1.89 23.92
CA SER A 32 2.92 -0.88 22.92
C SER A 32 1.46 -0.44 23.00
N LYS A 33 0.52 -1.38 23.17
CA LYS A 33 -0.91 -1.08 23.37
C LYS A 33 -1.12 -0.23 24.63
N LYS A 34 -0.44 -0.59 25.73
CA LYS A 34 -0.50 0.18 26.99
C LYS A 34 0.08 1.59 26.89
N LEU A 35 1.15 1.79 26.10
CA LEU A 35 1.76 3.10 25.86
C LEU A 35 1.01 3.96 24.82
N GLY A 36 0.17 3.34 24.00
CA GLY A 36 -0.55 3.99 22.90
C GLY A 36 0.27 4.11 21.63
N GLN A 37 0.92 3.02 21.19
CA GLN A 37 1.52 2.98 19.86
C GLN A 37 0.48 3.36 18.80
N PHE A 38 0.84 4.32 17.95
CA PHE A 38 0.00 4.73 16.82
C PHE A 38 0.50 4.10 15.52
N ASN A 39 -0.30 3.22 14.91
CA ASN A 39 0.00 2.66 13.60
C ASN A 39 -0.60 3.56 12.50
N ARG A 40 0.26 4.40 11.90
CA ARG A 40 -0.15 5.34 10.85
C ARG A 40 -0.60 4.65 9.56
N VAL A 41 -0.03 3.50 9.23
CA VAL A 41 -0.37 2.78 7.99
C VAL A 41 -1.77 2.20 8.14
N ALA A 42 -2.02 1.46 9.22
CA ALA A 42 -3.34 0.92 9.53
C ALA A 42 -4.41 2.02 9.63
N PHE A 43 -4.10 3.14 10.28
CA PHE A 43 -5.02 4.28 10.39
C PHE A 43 -5.41 4.87 9.02
N LYS A 44 -4.44 5.01 8.11
CA LYS A 44 -4.72 5.53 6.77
C LYS A 44 -5.55 4.55 5.96
N GLN A 45 -5.19 3.26 5.98
CA GLN A 45 -5.92 2.21 5.26
C GLN A 45 -7.36 2.05 5.77
N SER A 46 -7.58 2.11 7.09
CA SER A 46 -8.93 2.07 7.66
C SER A 46 -9.72 3.32 7.29
N GLY A 47 -9.07 4.48 7.26
CA GLY A 47 -9.68 5.74 6.79
C GLY A 47 -10.09 5.68 5.32
N GLU A 48 -9.27 5.10 4.44
CA GLU A 48 -9.62 4.87 3.04
C GLU A 48 -10.83 3.96 2.90
N ASN A 49 -10.84 2.80 3.58
CA ASN A 49 -11.98 1.88 3.52
C ASN A 49 -13.28 2.55 4.00
N LEU A 50 -13.20 3.26 5.12
CA LEU A 50 -14.34 3.99 5.65
C LEU A 50 -14.82 5.06 4.66
N PHE A 51 -13.91 5.84 4.08
CA PHE A 51 -14.27 6.83 3.06
C PHE A 51 -14.94 6.17 1.85
N ASP A 52 -14.35 5.12 1.30
CA ASP A 52 -14.83 4.45 0.11
C ASP A 52 -16.22 3.85 0.34
N THR A 53 -16.45 3.26 1.52
CA THR A 53 -17.75 2.70 1.91
C THR A 53 -18.82 3.78 2.10
N PHE A 54 -18.51 4.85 2.82
CA PHE A 54 -19.49 5.89 3.13
C PHE A 54 -19.87 6.74 1.92
N PHE A 55 -18.90 7.03 1.05
CA PHE A 55 -19.12 7.87 -0.13
C PHE A 55 -19.34 7.05 -1.41
N GLN A 56 -19.31 5.72 -1.33
CA GLN A 56 -19.37 4.81 -2.48
C GLN A 56 -18.33 5.19 -3.54
N PHE A 57 -17.13 5.55 -3.08
CA PHE A 57 -16.06 6.00 -3.95
C PHE A 57 -15.37 4.80 -4.60
N ASP A 58 -15.46 4.69 -5.92
CA ASP A 58 -14.86 3.61 -6.70
C ASP A 58 -13.34 3.82 -6.91
N ARG A 59 -12.56 3.54 -5.87
CA ARG A 59 -11.11 3.72 -5.86
C ARG A 59 -10.41 2.70 -6.77
N GLY A 60 -9.52 3.18 -7.64
CA GLY A 60 -8.60 2.34 -8.41
C GLY A 60 -7.43 1.82 -7.57
N LEU A 61 -6.87 0.66 -7.95
CA LEU A 61 -5.72 0.04 -7.27
C LEU A 61 -4.54 1.01 -7.11
N LYS A 62 -4.23 1.77 -8.16
CA LYS A 62 -3.15 2.77 -8.20
C LYS A 62 -3.34 3.92 -7.19
N ASP A 63 -4.59 4.20 -6.81
CA ASP A 63 -4.96 5.27 -5.89
C ASP A 63 -5.06 4.80 -4.43
N THR A 64 -4.72 3.54 -4.14
CA THR A 64 -4.74 2.99 -2.78
C THR A 64 -3.47 3.38 -2.01
N MET A 65 -3.60 3.58 -0.69
CA MET A 65 -2.43 3.73 0.19
C MET A 65 -1.53 2.50 0.14
N ALA A 66 -2.11 1.30 -0.05
CA ALA A 66 -1.35 0.07 -0.16
C ALA A 66 -0.38 0.10 -1.35
N TYR A 67 -0.87 0.48 -2.55
CA TYR A 67 -0.06 0.62 -3.75
C TYR A 67 1.09 1.63 -3.55
N ALA A 68 0.75 2.83 -3.07
CA ALA A 68 1.75 3.86 -2.80
C ALA A 68 2.79 3.44 -1.73
N ASN A 69 2.35 2.68 -0.71
CA ASN A 69 3.24 2.21 0.35
C ASN A 69 4.22 1.15 -0.14
N ILE A 70 3.75 0.18 -0.93
CA ILE A 70 4.61 -0.87 -1.50
C ILE A 70 5.57 -0.29 -2.52
N GLY A 71 5.11 0.62 -3.39
CA GLY A 71 6.01 1.29 -4.34
C GLY A 71 7.19 1.98 -3.64
N LYS A 72 6.90 2.69 -2.54
CA LYS A 72 7.90 3.45 -1.78
C LYS A 72 8.77 2.61 -0.84
N ASN A 73 8.16 1.70 -0.07
CA ASN A 73 8.79 1.00 1.05
C ASN A 73 8.80 -0.53 0.93
N GLY A 74 8.13 -1.09 -0.08
CA GLY A 74 7.97 -2.53 -0.23
C GLY A 74 9.25 -3.25 -0.63
N ASN A 75 9.26 -4.57 -0.39
CA ASN A 75 10.31 -5.47 -0.86
C ASN A 75 10.06 -5.91 -2.33
N LEU A 76 10.97 -6.69 -2.91
CA LEU A 76 10.86 -7.13 -4.31
C LEU A 76 9.63 -8.01 -4.54
N ASN A 77 9.36 -8.96 -3.64
CA ASN A 77 8.21 -9.87 -3.73
C ASN A 77 6.88 -9.09 -3.68
N GLN A 78 6.78 -8.10 -2.80
CA GLN A 78 5.60 -7.24 -2.68
C GLN A 78 5.33 -6.42 -3.94
N ARG A 79 6.39 -5.99 -4.64
CA ARG A 79 6.24 -5.30 -5.93
C ARG A 79 5.75 -6.27 -7.01
N GLN A 80 6.33 -7.46 -7.11
CA GLN A 80 5.88 -8.48 -8.06
C GLN A 80 4.43 -8.90 -7.82
N GLN A 81 4.03 -9.05 -6.55
CA GLN A 81 2.65 -9.31 -6.16
C GLN A 81 1.71 -8.18 -6.60
N LEU A 82 2.12 -6.92 -6.45
CA LEU A 82 1.34 -5.78 -6.95
C LEU A 82 1.21 -5.75 -8.47
N ASP A 83 2.29 -6.04 -9.21
CA ASP A 83 2.26 -6.01 -10.68
C ASP A 83 1.23 -7.02 -11.21
N ILE A 84 1.14 -8.20 -10.57
CA ILE A 84 0.15 -9.22 -10.89
C ILE A 84 -1.27 -8.76 -10.56
N LEU A 85 -1.47 -8.14 -9.39
CA LEU A 85 -2.76 -7.58 -9.00
C LEU A 85 -3.20 -6.45 -9.95
N GLU A 86 -2.26 -5.65 -10.45
CA GLU A 86 -2.52 -4.60 -11.42
C GLU A 86 -2.99 -5.18 -12.76
N ALA A 87 -2.28 -6.15 -13.32
CA ALA A 87 -2.67 -6.83 -14.55
C ALA A 87 -4.07 -7.46 -14.44
N ALA A 88 -4.38 -8.07 -13.30
CA ALA A 88 -5.66 -8.71 -13.10
C ALA A 88 -6.83 -7.73 -12.84
N ALA A 89 -6.55 -6.54 -12.33
CA ALA A 89 -7.57 -5.51 -12.09
C ALA A 89 -8.06 -4.84 -13.38
N GLU A 90 -7.31 -4.95 -14.48
CA GLU A 90 -7.66 -4.32 -15.77
C GLU A 90 -8.77 -5.08 -16.54
N GLY A 91 -9.00 -6.36 -16.22
CA GLY A 91 -9.94 -7.22 -16.97
C GLY A 91 -11.41 -7.16 -16.54
N ASN A 92 -11.73 -6.86 -15.26
CA ASN A 92 -13.11 -6.93 -14.75
C ASN A 92 -13.30 -6.04 -13.48
N PRO A 93 -14.44 -5.33 -13.32
CA PRO A 93 -14.77 -4.59 -12.10
C PRO A 93 -14.76 -5.43 -10.81
N GLU A 94 -15.17 -6.71 -10.84
CA GLU A 94 -15.12 -7.59 -9.66
C GLU A 94 -13.67 -7.88 -9.24
N SER A 95 -12.79 -8.10 -10.23
CA SER A 95 -11.36 -8.30 -10.00
C SER A 95 -10.69 -7.06 -9.41
N LYS A 96 -11.19 -5.86 -9.72
CA LYS A 96 -10.69 -4.60 -9.15
C LYS A 96 -10.95 -4.51 -7.64
N VAL A 97 -12.13 -4.90 -7.17
CA VAL A 97 -12.46 -4.90 -5.74
C VAL A 97 -11.58 -5.90 -5.00
N LEU A 98 -11.47 -7.12 -5.53
CA LEU A 98 -10.60 -8.16 -4.97
C LEU A 98 -9.13 -7.72 -4.94
N ALA A 99 -8.63 -7.11 -6.02
CA ALA A 99 -7.26 -6.60 -6.10
C ALA A 99 -6.99 -5.51 -5.05
N ASN A 100 -7.96 -4.62 -4.83
CA ASN A 100 -7.86 -3.59 -3.78
C ASN A 100 -7.75 -4.21 -2.38
N GLU A 101 -8.52 -5.25 -2.09
CA GLU A 101 -8.45 -5.97 -0.81
C GLU A 101 -7.10 -6.67 -0.64
N LEU A 102 -6.70 -7.49 -1.61
CA LEU A 102 -5.44 -8.23 -1.58
C LEU A 102 -4.22 -7.30 -1.51
N SER A 103 -4.27 -6.13 -2.13
CA SER A 103 -3.18 -5.15 -2.05
C SER A 103 -2.88 -4.72 -0.61
N ARG A 104 -3.91 -4.66 0.25
CA ARG A 104 -3.76 -4.31 1.67
C ARG A 104 -3.03 -5.42 2.42
N ASP A 105 -3.38 -6.67 2.14
CA ASP A 105 -2.78 -7.85 2.76
C ASP A 105 -1.32 -8.03 2.31
N VAL A 106 -1.04 -7.79 1.03
CA VAL A 106 0.34 -7.70 0.50
C VAL A 106 1.13 -6.60 1.21
N ALA A 107 0.53 -5.42 1.43
CA ALA A 107 1.19 -4.30 2.10
C ALA A 107 1.50 -4.59 3.58
N ILE A 108 0.70 -5.42 4.24
CA ILE A 108 0.94 -5.90 5.62
C ILE A 108 2.02 -6.99 5.64
N GLY A 109 2.30 -7.62 4.50
CA GLY A 109 3.28 -8.70 4.38
C GLY A 109 2.72 -10.06 4.75
N LEU A 110 1.41 -10.27 4.53
CA LEU A 110 0.76 -11.54 4.82
C LEU A 110 1.24 -12.69 3.90
N PHE A 111 1.70 -12.33 2.69
CA PHE A 111 2.17 -13.26 1.68
C PHE A 111 3.69 -13.18 1.53
N ASN A 112 4.37 -14.32 1.62
CA ASN A 112 5.83 -14.36 1.47
C ASN A 112 6.26 -14.39 0.00
N SER A 113 5.42 -14.97 -0.86
CA SER A 113 5.68 -15.18 -2.28
C SER A 113 4.46 -14.90 -3.16
N VAL A 114 4.70 -14.79 -4.47
CA VAL A 114 3.64 -14.71 -5.48
C VAL A 114 2.79 -15.98 -5.47
N GLN A 115 3.38 -17.14 -5.18
CA GLN A 115 2.67 -18.42 -5.12
C GLN A 115 1.67 -18.44 -3.97
N ASP A 116 2.04 -17.92 -2.79
CA ASP A 116 1.14 -17.84 -1.64
C ASP A 116 -0.07 -16.95 -1.94
N LEU A 117 0.18 -15.82 -2.61
CA LEU A 117 -0.88 -14.94 -3.08
C LEU A 117 -1.80 -15.70 -4.05
N LEU A 118 -1.23 -16.36 -5.06
CA LEU A 118 -2.01 -17.09 -6.06
C LEU A 118 -2.81 -18.24 -5.47
N LEU A 119 -2.28 -18.95 -4.47
CA LEU A 119 -3.00 -20.00 -3.75
C LEU A 119 -4.20 -19.43 -2.98
N SER A 120 -4.05 -18.27 -2.34
CA SER A 120 -5.17 -17.60 -1.66
C SER A 120 -6.29 -17.19 -2.64
N VAL A 121 -5.89 -16.80 -3.84
CA VAL A 121 -6.82 -16.41 -4.92
C VAL A 121 -7.43 -17.62 -5.62
N GLY A 122 -6.68 -18.71 -5.77
CA GLY A 122 -7.15 -19.95 -6.41
C GLY A 122 -8.30 -20.63 -5.66
N HIS A 123 -8.42 -20.40 -4.34
CA HIS A 123 -9.58 -20.83 -3.56
C HIS A 123 -10.83 -19.94 -3.74
N THR A 124 -10.67 -18.74 -4.30
CA THR A 124 -11.71 -17.70 -4.29
C THR A 124 -12.16 -17.26 -5.69
N ALA A 125 -11.35 -17.40 -6.75
CA ALA A 125 -11.73 -16.88 -8.07
C ALA A 125 -11.09 -17.66 -9.24
N GLY A 126 -11.88 -18.53 -9.90
CA GLY A 126 -11.55 -19.05 -11.24
C GLY A 126 -11.38 -17.93 -12.28
N ALA A 127 -12.08 -16.81 -12.11
CA ALA A 127 -12.00 -15.62 -12.97
C ALA A 127 -10.62 -14.95 -12.96
N PHE A 128 -9.85 -15.06 -11.86
CA PHE A 128 -8.53 -14.43 -11.77
C PHE A 128 -7.45 -15.25 -12.49
N LEU A 129 -7.53 -16.59 -12.42
CA LEU A 129 -6.66 -17.47 -13.21
C LEU A 129 -6.93 -17.36 -14.70
N GLU A 130 -8.19 -17.19 -15.10
CA GLU A 130 -8.57 -16.98 -16.49
C GLU A 130 -7.95 -15.70 -17.05
N ILE A 131 -7.98 -14.59 -16.29
CA ILE A 131 -7.32 -13.32 -16.66
C ILE A 131 -5.79 -13.48 -16.74
N LEU A 132 -5.16 -14.19 -15.79
CA LEU A 132 -3.71 -14.46 -15.81
C LEU A 132 -3.25 -15.37 -16.95
N LEU A 133 -4.13 -16.27 -17.41
CA LEU A 133 -3.86 -17.17 -18.53
C LEU A 133 -4.07 -16.51 -19.89
N ASP A 134 -4.89 -15.46 -19.94
CA ASP A 134 -5.19 -14.70 -21.17
C ASP A 134 -4.23 -13.51 -21.37
N THR A 135 -3.55 -13.04 -20.31
CA THR A 135 -2.40 -12.15 -20.50
C THR A 135 -1.29 -12.92 -21.21
N PRO A 136 -0.83 -12.49 -22.40
CA PRO A 136 0.36 -13.10 -22.98
C PRO A 136 1.49 -12.85 -21.99
N PHE A 137 2.00 -13.93 -21.40
CA PHE A 137 3.27 -13.93 -20.70
C PHE A 137 4.33 -13.50 -21.73
N ASP A 138 4.53 -12.20 -21.87
CA ASP A 138 5.66 -11.71 -22.64
C ASP A 138 6.89 -12.04 -21.81
N SER A 139 7.46 -13.18 -22.13
CA SER A 139 8.74 -13.66 -21.64
C SER A 139 9.85 -12.87 -22.34
N SER A 140 9.67 -11.56 -22.51
CA SER A 140 10.72 -10.62 -22.84
C SER A 140 11.47 -10.21 -21.56
N ILE A 141 12.05 -11.19 -20.87
CA ILE A 141 13.41 -11.01 -20.36
C ILE A 141 14.31 -11.19 -21.60
N GLY A 142 14.18 -10.23 -22.51
CA GLY A 142 15.01 -10.03 -23.67
C GLY A 142 15.73 -8.73 -23.43
N SER A 143 17.04 -8.84 -23.26
CA SER A 143 17.98 -7.73 -23.24
C SER A 143 17.58 -6.60 -24.19
N ASP A 144 17.28 -5.43 -23.64
CA ASP A 144 17.33 -4.18 -24.41
C ASP A 144 18.76 -3.62 -24.29
N PRO A 145 19.60 -3.69 -25.35
CA PRO A 145 20.92 -3.10 -25.36
C PRO A 145 20.79 -1.68 -25.90
N ASN A 146 20.10 -0.79 -25.20
CA ASN A 146 20.24 0.64 -25.50
C ASN A 146 20.09 1.47 -24.24
N GLY A 147 21.24 1.86 -23.69
CA GLY A 147 21.32 2.71 -22.51
C GLY A 147 20.97 4.14 -22.86
N GLU A 148 20.01 4.70 -22.12
CA GLU A 148 19.96 6.14 -21.90
C GLU A 148 20.19 6.45 -20.41
N GLU A 149 21.44 6.84 -20.12
CA GLU A 149 21.86 7.40 -18.84
C GLU A 149 21.04 8.66 -18.47
N LYS A 150 20.15 8.55 -17.49
CA LYS A 150 19.62 9.74 -16.81
C LYS A 150 20.68 10.31 -15.86
N LYS A 151 21.48 11.26 -16.38
CA LYS A 151 22.46 12.06 -15.65
C LYS A 151 21.84 12.72 -14.41
N ARG A 152 22.40 12.42 -13.23
CA ARG A 152 22.15 13.11 -11.96
C ARG A 152 22.53 14.59 -12.08
N LYS A 153 21.55 15.50 -12.05
CA LYS A 153 21.82 16.94 -11.87
C LYS A 153 22.20 17.22 -10.40
N LYS A 154 23.50 17.34 -10.12
CA LYS A 154 24.00 17.93 -8.86
C LYS A 154 23.66 19.42 -8.85
N ARG A 155 22.96 19.89 -7.81
CA ARG A 155 22.81 21.33 -7.55
C ARG A 155 24.05 21.81 -6.78
N VAL A 156 24.81 22.72 -7.38
CA VAL A 156 25.95 23.42 -6.78
C VAL A 156 25.42 24.45 -5.78
N LYS A 157 25.98 24.48 -4.56
CA LYS A 157 25.76 25.57 -3.59
C LYS A 157 26.55 26.79 -4.07
N VAL A 158 25.86 27.88 -4.40
CA VAL A 158 26.49 29.19 -4.61
C VAL A 158 26.67 29.84 -3.24
N LYS A 159 27.93 30.11 -2.91
CA LYS A 159 28.37 30.90 -1.75
C LYS A 159 28.27 32.37 -2.16
N ILE A 160 27.44 33.16 -1.47
CA ILE A 160 27.45 34.62 -1.59
C ILE A 160 28.23 35.13 -0.38
N MET A 161 29.37 35.75 -0.65
CA MET A 161 30.08 36.65 0.25
C MET A 161 29.72 38.06 -0.21
N ASP A 162 29.24 38.89 0.71
CA ASP A 162 29.82 40.18 1.09
C ASP A 162 29.32 40.52 2.50
#